data_AF-A0AAE1HLU2-F1
#
_entry.id   AF-A0AAE1HLU2-F1
#
_cell.length_a   1.000
_cell.length_b   1.000
_cell.length_c   1.000
_cell.angle_alpha   90.00
_cell.angle_beta   90.00
_cell.angle_gamma   90.00
#
_symmetry.space_group_name_H-M   'P 1'
#
loop_
_entity.id
_entity.type
_entity.pdbx_description
1 polymer ?
#
loop_
_entity_poly.entity_id
_entity_poly.type
_entity_poly.pdbx_seq_one_letter_code
_entity_poly.pdbx_strand_id
1 'polypeptide(L)'
;MALAAMESGQRVAQRKIRQTLSILRTVLSKKCKAYARAVITTVPPLPKLLAPNAGNADLNRHLWSTFNKALLELSTPRFFVLDVEPYFMKDDLVQEELFESFMGQDAKRRPDRMHLNPKGMDVIEETLKTVPPFQPPTNN
;
A
#
# COMPACT_ATOMS: atom_id res chain seq x y z
N MET A 1 16.02 20.26 -19.82
CA MET A 1 14.54 20.20 -19.89
C MET A 1 13.95 18.98 -19.17
N ALA A 2 14.56 17.79 -19.22
CA ALA A 2 14.04 16.59 -18.53
C ALA A 2 13.96 16.71 -16.98
N LEU A 3 14.98 17.26 -16.32
CA LEU A 3 15.02 17.44 -14.85
C LEU A 3 13.90 18.33 -14.31
N ALA A 4 13.65 19.49 -14.92
CA ALA A 4 12.59 20.40 -14.50
C ALA A 4 11.18 19.81 -14.68
N ALA A 5 10.97 19.00 -15.73
CA ALA A 5 9.73 18.26 -15.93
C ALA A 5 9.55 17.15 -14.88
N MET A 6 10.63 16.49 -14.47
CA MET A 6 10.62 15.50 -13.38
C MET A 6 10.31 16.13 -12.02
N GLU A 7 10.94 17.25 -11.67
CA GLU A 7 10.66 17.97 -10.42
C GLU A 7 9.22 18.49 -10.35
N SER A 8 8.70 19.01 -11.47
CA SER A 8 7.31 19.43 -11.59
C SER A 8 6.35 18.25 -11.42
N GLY A 9 6.62 17.12 -12.08
CA GLY A 9 5.83 15.89 -11.94
C GLY A 9 5.82 15.33 -10.51
N GLN A 10 6.96 15.35 -9.82
CA GLN A 10 7.07 14.92 -8.42
C GLN A 10 6.22 15.79 -7.49
N ARG A 11 6.25 17.11 -7.64
CA ARG A 11 5.42 18.03 -6.83
C ARG A 11 3.93 17.80 -7.03
N VAL A 12 3.51 17.58 -8.28
CA VAL A 12 2.10 17.27 -8.60
C VAL A 12 1.67 15.94 -7.98
N ALA A 13 2.50 14.90 -8.08
CA ALA A 13 2.21 13.59 -7.50
C ALA A 13 2.13 13.64 -5.96
N GLN A 14 3.07 14.31 -5.29
CA GLN A 14 3.02 14.52 -3.84
C GLN A 14 1.79 15.32 -3.41
N ARG A 15 1.38 16.33 -4.18
CA ARG A 15 0.15 17.08 -3.91
C ARG A 15 -1.09 16.18 -3.97
N LYS A 16 -1.16 15.29 -4.98
CA LYS A 16 -2.24 14.30 -5.10
C LYS A 16 -2.25 13.34 -3.92
N ILE A 17 -1.09 12.80 -3.50
CA ILE A 17 -0.98 11.95 -2.30
C ILE A 17 -1.58 12.65 -1.08
N ARG A 18 -1.17 13.90 -0.82
CA ARG A 18 -1.69 14.68 0.33
C ARG A 18 -3.20 14.92 0.23
N GLN A 19 -3.72 15.23 -0.95
CA GLN A 19 -5.16 15.40 -1.18
C GLN A 19 -5.93 14.10 -0.91
N THR A 20 -5.47 12.97 -1.44
CA THR A 20 -6.08 11.65 -1.22
C THR A 20 -6.10 11.28 0.27
N LEU A 21 -4.99 11.47 0.98
CA LEU A 21 -4.89 11.18 2.41
C LEU A 21 -5.80 12.11 3.24
N SER A 22 -5.93 13.38 2.85
CA SER A 22 -6.86 14.31 3.49
C SER A 22 -8.34 13.90 3.31
N ILE A 23 -8.70 13.47 2.09
CA ILE A 23 -10.05 12.94 1.80
C ILE A 23 -10.30 11.67 2.63
N LEU A 24 -9.35 10.73 2.64
CA LEU A 24 -9.44 9.49 3.39
C LEU A 24 -9.65 9.80 4.89
N ARG A 25 -8.82 10.68 5.47
CA ARG A 25 -8.96 11.11 6.86
C ARG A 25 -10.34 11.67 7.16
N THR A 26 -10.89 12.47 6.25
CA THR A 26 -12.23 13.05 6.38
C THR A 26 -13.32 11.99 6.35
N VAL A 27 -13.25 11.04 5.41
CA VAL A 27 -14.21 9.94 5.28
C VAL A 27 -14.18 9.04 6.52
N LEU A 28 -12.98 8.65 6.95
CA LEU A 28 -12.75 7.87 8.16
C LEU A 28 -13.30 8.58 9.40
N SER A 29 -13.00 9.87 9.55
CA SER A 29 -13.49 10.70 10.66
C SER A 29 -15.01 10.88 10.65
N LYS A 30 -15.68 10.74 9.50
CA LYS A 30 -17.15 10.75 9.41
C LYS A 30 -17.76 9.38 9.72
N LYS A 31 -17.17 8.30 9.20
CA LYS A 31 -17.73 6.93 9.32
C LYS A 31 -17.45 6.28 10.67
N CYS A 32 -16.34 6.60 11.32
CA CYS A 32 -15.95 5.98 12.59
C CYS A 32 -16.23 6.87 13.82
N LYS A 33 -17.27 7.71 13.75
CA LYS A 33 -17.67 8.59 14.88
C LYS A 33 -18.33 7.86 16.05
N ALA A 34 -18.89 6.67 15.82
CA ALA A 34 -19.74 6.01 16.81
C ALA A 34 -19.09 4.77 17.43
N TYR A 35 -18.85 3.68 16.70
CA TYR A 35 -18.40 2.40 17.31
C TYR A 35 -17.56 1.49 16.39
N ALA A 36 -17.29 1.91 15.15
CA ALA A 36 -16.59 1.09 14.17
C ALA A 36 -15.09 1.38 14.18
N ARG A 37 -14.29 0.42 14.66
CA ARG A 37 -12.84 0.40 14.44
C ARG A 37 -12.63 0.02 12.97
N ALA A 38 -11.91 0.85 12.21
CA ALA A 38 -11.52 0.50 10.85
C ALA A 38 -10.09 -0.04 10.86
N VAL A 39 -9.84 -1.07 10.07
CA VAL A 39 -8.50 -1.52 9.71
C VAL A 39 -8.24 -1.05 8.29
N ILE A 40 -7.13 -0.34 8.11
CA ILE A 40 -6.67 0.17 6.82
C ILE A 40 -5.35 -0.54 6.55
N THR A 41 -5.18 -1.16 5.40
CA THR A 41 -3.89 -1.75 5.04
C THR A 41 -3.04 -0.73 4.29
N THR A 42 -1.73 -0.77 4.49
CA THR A 42 -0.78 -0.22 3.51
C THR A 42 -0.93 -0.95 2.18
N VAL A 43 -0.33 -0.41 1.13
CA VAL A 43 -0.35 -1.03 -0.20
C VAL A 43 0.87 -1.95 -0.29
N PRO A 44 0.76 -3.16 -0.87
CA PRO A 44 1.93 -4.01 -1.12
C PRO A 44 3.02 -3.27 -1.92
N PRO A 45 4.30 -3.65 -1.76
CA PRO A 45 5.41 -2.98 -2.40
C PRO A 45 5.29 -3.07 -3.93
N LEU A 46 5.58 -1.96 -4.61
CA LEU A 46 5.59 -1.89 -6.07
C LEU A 46 6.96 -2.36 -6.60
N PRO A 47 7.06 -3.46 -7.36
CA PRO A 47 8.32 -3.87 -7.98
C PRO A 47 8.69 -2.91 -9.12
N LYS A 48 10.00 -2.78 -9.36
CA LYS A 48 10.54 -1.88 -10.38
C LYS A 48 10.02 -2.20 -11.77
N LEU A 49 9.89 -3.48 -12.11
CA LEU A 49 9.43 -3.97 -13.42
C LEU A 49 7.98 -3.58 -13.75
N LEU A 50 7.18 -3.23 -12.75
CA LEU A 50 5.75 -2.96 -12.88
C LEU A 50 5.34 -1.54 -12.52
N ALA A 51 6.31 -0.69 -12.17
CA ALA A 51 6.05 0.73 -12.18
C ALA A 51 5.49 1.09 -13.57
N PRO A 52 4.35 1.81 -13.63
CA PRO A 52 3.71 2.14 -14.89
C PRO A 52 4.74 2.67 -15.89
N ASN A 53 4.71 2.18 -17.14
CA ASN A 53 5.60 2.62 -18.23
C ASN A 53 5.54 4.15 -18.44
N ALA A 54 4.53 4.82 -17.89
CA ALA A 54 4.45 6.27 -17.77
C ALA A 54 5.34 6.79 -16.60
N GLY A 55 6.65 6.73 -16.74
CA GLY A 55 7.58 7.50 -15.90
C GLY A 55 8.82 6.77 -15.39
N ASN A 56 9.53 7.43 -14.47
CA ASN A 56 10.71 6.89 -13.81
C ASN A 56 10.26 5.86 -12.74
N ALA A 57 10.60 4.59 -12.94
CA ALA A 57 10.22 3.51 -12.03
C ALA A 57 10.69 3.73 -10.58
N ASP A 58 11.86 4.34 -10.40
CA ASP A 58 12.39 4.65 -9.07
C ASP A 58 11.59 5.79 -8.40
N LEU A 59 11.11 6.76 -9.17
CA LEU A 59 10.20 7.80 -8.68
C LEU A 59 8.84 7.21 -8.26
N ASN A 60 8.27 6.32 -9.06
CA ASN A 60 7.00 5.67 -8.74
C ASN A 60 7.11 4.83 -7.45
N ARG A 61 8.20 4.08 -7.27
CA ARG A 61 8.49 3.35 -6.02
C ARG A 61 8.66 4.29 -4.83
N HIS A 62 9.38 5.39 -5.01
CA HIS A 62 9.55 6.39 -3.95
C HIS A 62 8.20 7.01 -3.53
N LEU A 63 7.33 7.35 -4.49
CA LEU A 63 5.99 7.85 -4.22
C LEU A 63 5.11 6.80 -3.52
N TRP A 64 5.24 5.52 -3.89
CA TRP A 64 4.53 4.39 -3.26
C TRP A 64 4.91 4.24 -1.78
N SER A 65 6.22 4.21 -1.50
CA SER A 65 6.74 4.14 -0.12
C SER A 65 6.38 5.39 0.68
N THR A 66 6.42 6.57 0.06
CA THR A 66 5.98 7.83 0.70
C THR A 66 4.50 7.77 1.06
N PHE A 67 3.66 7.20 0.19
CA PHE A 67 2.24 7.00 0.47
C PHE A 67 2.03 6.05 1.66
N ASN A 68 2.70 4.89 1.69
CA ASN A 68 2.61 3.93 2.81
C ASN A 68 3.04 4.57 4.14
N LYS A 69 4.17 5.29 4.18
CA LYS A 69 4.63 6.00 5.38
C LYS A 69 3.60 7.03 5.87
N ALA A 70 3.10 7.85 4.96
CA ALA A 70 2.09 8.85 5.30
C ALA A 70 0.74 8.22 5.70
N LEU A 71 0.42 7.04 5.19
CA LEU A 71 -0.76 6.27 5.61
C LEU A 71 -0.59 5.75 7.03
N LEU A 72 0.58 5.20 7.38
CA LEU A 72 0.89 4.74 8.74
C LEU A 72 0.79 5.88 9.77
N GLU A 73 1.18 7.09 9.40
CA GLU A 73 1.02 8.29 10.24
C GLU A 73 -0.45 8.69 10.48
N LEU A 74 -1.40 8.20 9.66
CA LEU A 74 -2.84 8.38 9.91
C LEU A 74 -3.38 7.40 10.97
N SER A 75 -2.57 6.45 11.44
CA SER A 75 -2.98 5.51 12.48
C SER A 75 -3.33 6.24 13.77
N THR A 76 -4.45 5.87 14.35
CA THR A 76 -4.92 6.40 15.64
C THR A 76 -5.60 5.27 16.41
N PRO A 77 -5.92 5.45 17.71
CA PRO A 77 -6.71 4.46 18.44
C PRO A 77 -8.07 4.08 17.81
N ARG A 78 -8.58 4.86 16.84
CA ARG A 78 -9.84 4.61 16.13
C ARG A 78 -9.67 4.01 14.74
N PHE A 79 -8.51 4.20 14.13
CA PHE A 79 -8.18 3.74 12.78
C PHE A 79 -6.83 3.05 12.87
N PHE A 80 -6.83 1.73 12.86
CA PHE A 80 -5.58 0.98 12.88
C PHE A 80 -5.09 0.84 11.44
N VAL A 81 -3.88 1.34 11.17
CA VAL A 81 -3.23 1.10 9.89
C VAL A 81 -2.30 -0.10 10.06
N LEU A 82 -2.63 -1.18 9.35
CA LEU A 82 -1.87 -2.41 9.28
C LEU A 82 -0.83 -2.29 8.17
N ASP A 83 0.44 -2.38 8.54
CA ASP A 83 1.49 -2.47 7.54
C ASP A 83 1.56 -3.89 6.97
N VAL A 84 1.14 -4.04 5.71
CA VAL A 84 1.21 -5.32 5.00
C VAL A 84 2.51 -5.46 4.21
N GLU A 85 3.26 -4.38 4.00
CA GLU A 85 4.48 -4.37 3.19
C GLU A 85 5.51 -5.44 3.60
N PRO A 86 5.81 -5.66 4.90
CA PRO A 86 6.75 -6.70 5.34
C PRO A 86 6.37 -8.13 4.94
N TYR A 87 5.08 -8.41 4.78
CA TYR A 87 4.58 -9.75 4.42
C TYR A 87 4.77 -10.08 2.93
N PHE A 88 5.10 -9.07 2.13
CA PHE A 88 5.48 -9.21 0.72
C PHE A 88 7.00 -9.08 0.52
N MET A 89 7.76 -8.96 1.60
CA MET A 89 9.22 -8.83 1.59
C MET A 89 9.87 -10.05 2.24
N LYS A 90 11.09 -10.37 1.81
CA LYS A 90 11.93 -11.37 2.48
C LYS A 90 13.36 -10.86 2.47
N ASP A 91 14.00 -10.88 3.64
CA ASP A 91 15.34 -10.32 3.88
C ASP A 91 15.43 -8.82 3.50
N ASP A 92 14.39 -8.05 3.83
CA ASP A 92 14.24 -6.61 3.50
C ASP A 92 14.28 -6.26 2.00
N LEU A 93 14.17 -7.28 1.14
CA LEU A 93 14.13 -7.12 -0.30
C LEU A 93 12.74 -7.48 -0.83
N VAL A 94 12.27 -6.65 -1.77
CA VAL A 94 11.13 -7.00 -2.63
C VAL A 94 11.63 -8.12 -3.53
N GLN A 95 11.27 -9.36 -3.21
CA GLN A 95 11.72 -10.50 -4.00
C GLN A 95 10.91 -10.58 -5.30
N GLU A 96 11.52 -10.19 -6.41
CA GLU A 96 10.89 -10.25 -7.74
C GLU A 96 10.47 -11.69 -8.13
N GLU A 97 11.04 -12.71 -7.48
CA GLU A 97 10.65 -14.12 -7.62
C GLU A 97 9.37 -14.48 -6.82
N LEU A 98 9.20 -13.95 -5.61
CA LEU A 98 7.94 -14.05 -4.85
C LEU A 98 6.83 -13.21 -5.49
N PHE A 99 7.21 -12.18 -6.23
CA PHE A 99 6.29 -11.25 -6.84
C PHE A 99 5.35 -11.92 -7.89
N GLU A 100 5.88 -12.77 -8.80
CA GLU A 100 5.02 -13.54 -9.71
C GLU A 100 4.12 -14.53 -8.95
N SER A 101 4.58 -15.00 -7.80
CA SER A 101 3.79 -15.88 -6.94
C SER A 101 2.54 -15.18 -6.38
N PHE A 102 2.59 -13.87 -6.12
CA PHE A 102 1.47 -13.06 -5.60
C PHE A 102 0.65 -12.34 -6.66
N MET A 103 1.14 -12.26 -7.90
CA MET A 103 0.50 -11.46 -8.95
C MET A 103 0.17 -12.28 -10.20
N GLY A 104 0.66 -13.53 -10.28
CA GLY A 104 0.42 -14.50 -11.36
C GLY A 104 1.57 -14.57 -12.36
N GLN A 105 1.70 -15.71 -13.04
CA GLN A 105 2.77 -16.00 -14.01
C GLN A 105 2.81 -15.05 -15.22
N ASP A 106 1.74 -14.28 -15.48
CA ASP A 106 1.68 -13.26 -16.53
C ASP A 106 1.57 -11.82 -16.00
N ALA A 107 1.87 -11.59 -14.71
CA ALA A 107 1.77 -10.25 -14.10
C ALA A 107 2.54 -9.17 -14.88
N LYS A 108 3.70 -9.53 -15.44
CA LYS A 108 4.55 -8.67 -16.28
C LYS A 108 3.93 -8.30 -17.63
N ARG A 109 2.99 -9.12 -18.14
CA ARG A 109 2.35 -8.94 -19.45
C ARG A 109 1.01 -8.20 -19.36
N ARG A 110 0.39 -8.12 -18.18
CA ARG A 110 -0.84 -7.35 -17.99
C ARG A 110 -0.59 -5.85 -18.22
N PRO A 111 -1.56 -5.09 -18.76
CA PRO A 111 -1.40 -3.65 -18.97
C PRO A 111 -1.30 -2.84 -17.68
N ASP A 112 -2.03 -3.26 -16.63
CA ASP A 112 -2.10 -2.58 -15.35
C ASP A 112 -0.96 -2.97 -14.41
N ARG A 113 -0.56 -4.24 -14.38
CA ARG A 113 0.54 -4.78 -13.56
C ARG A 113 0.34 -4.59 -12.05
N MET A 114 -0.86 -4.21 -11.61
CA MET A 114 -1.14 -3.79 -10.23
C MET A 114 -1.98 -4.79 -9.41
N HIS A 115 -2.61 -5.79 -10.04
CA HIS A 115 -3.57 -6.66 -9.35
C HIS A 115 -2.94 -7.90 -8.73
N LEU A 116 -3.21 -8.12 -7.44
CA LEU A 116 -2.88 -9.36 -6.74
C LEU A 116 -3.66 -10.53 -7.31
N ASN A 117 -3.05 -11.73 -7.26
CA ASN A 117 -3.72 -13.00 -7.49
C ASN A 117 -4.27 -13.56 -6.15
N PRO A 118 -4.93 -14.74 -6.14
CA PRO A 118 -5.43 -15.33 -4.91
C PRO A 118 -4.36 -15.50 -3.81
N LYS A 119 -3.14 -15.95 -4.13
CA LYS A 119 -2.05 -16.07 -3.14
C LYS A 119 -1.67 -14.73 -2.52
N GLY A 120 -1.64 -13.66 -3.32
CA GLY A 120 -1.39 -12.31 -2.82
C GLY A 120 -2.51 -11.80 -1.91
N MET A 121 -3.76 -12.19 -2.19
CA MET A 121 -4.90 -11.91 -1.32
C MET A 121 -4.84 -12.73 -0.03
N ASP A 122 -4.46 -14.00 -0.09
CA ASP A 122 -4.28 -14.87 1.08
C ASP A 122 -3.28 -14.26 2.06
N VAL A 123 -2.17 -13.67 1.58
CA VAL A 123 -1.21 -12.96 2.45
C VAL A 123 -1.87 -11.79 3.18
N ILE A 124 -2.71 -11.01 2.50
CA ILE A 124 -3.45 -9.91 3.16
C ILE A 124 -4.42 -10.46 4.19
N GLU A 125 -5.15 -11.53 3.87
CA GLU A 125 -6.09 -12.17 4.78
C GLU A 125 -5.39 -12.73 6.03
N GLU A 126 -4.26 -13.42 5.87
CA GLU A 126 -3.45 -13.89 7.00
C GLU A 126 -2.91 -12.72 7.83
N THR A 127 -2.47 -11.65 7.17
CA THR A 127 -1.98 -10.46 7.86
C THR A 127 -3.10 -9.78 8.68
N LEU A 128 -4.33 -9.74 8.16
CA LEU A 128 -5.48 -9.19 8.88
C LEU A 128 -5.77 -9.95 10.18
N LYS A 129 -5.52 -11.26 10.25
CA LYS A 129 -5.70 -12.05 11.48
C LYS A 129 -4.78 -11.61 12.63
N THR A 130 -3.71 -10.87 12.34
CA THR A 130 -2.81 -10.31 13.37
C THR A 130 -3.37 -9.08 14.07
N VAL A 131 -4.45 -8.48 13.55
CA VAL A 131 -4.99 -7.23 14.06
C VAL A 131 -5.99 -7.51 15.19
N PRO A 132 -5.91 -6.81 16.36
CA PRO A 132 -6.64 -7.22 17.56
C PRO A 132 -8.16 -7.42 17.42
N PRO A 133 -8.91 -6.61 16.63
CA PRO A 133 -10.31 -6.89 16.31
C PRO A 133 -10.60 -8.25 15.66
N PHE A 134 -9.63 -8.87 14.99
CA PHE A 134 -9.75 -10.17 14.31
C PHE A 134 -9.08 -11.30 15.07
N GLN A 135 -8.34 -10.99 16.13
CA GLN A 135 -7.82 -12.00 17.03
C GLN A 135 -8.96 -12.52 17.92
N PRO A 136 -9.03 -13.84 18.17
CA PRO A 136 -9.97 -14.36 19.14
C PRO A 136 -9.71 -13.68 20.50
N PRO A 137 -10.75 -13.39 21.30
CA PRO A 137 -10.54 -12.84 22.63
C PRO A 137 -9.58 -13.75 23.38
N THR A 138 -8.44 -13.20 23.80
CA THR A 138 -7.52 -13.87 24.72
C THR A 138 -8.29 -14.03 26.03
N ASN A 139 -8.82 -15.23 26.26
CA ASN A 139 -9.42 -15.61 27.53
C ASN A 139 -8.34 -15.55 28.60
N ASN A 140 -8.31 -14.46 29.37
CA ASN A 140 -7.69 -14.39 30.69
C ASN A 140 -8.79 -14.20 31.73
#